data_AF-A0A1G7SD02-F1
#
_entry.id   AF-A0A1G7SD02-F1
#
_cell.length_a   1.000
_cell.length_b   1.000
_cell.length_c   1.000
_cell.angle_alpha   90.00
_cell.angle_beta   90.00
_cell.angle_gamma   90.00
#
_symmetry.space_group_name_H-M   'P 1'
#
loop_
_entity.id
_entity.type
_entity.pdbx_description
1 polymer ?
#
loop_
_entity_poly.entity_id
_entity_poly.type
_entity_poly.pdbx_seq_one_letter_code
_entity_poly.pdbx_strand_id
1 'polypeptide(L)' 'MTDYETIVYVERESVARLMVTALRAHGFSPREILDGGLPGIGTGLTGKGLAIAVPASEARDAQPLAEALLKDMVGK' A
#
# COMPACT_ATOMS: atom_id res chain seq x y z
N MET A 1 12.01 9.87 13.74
CA MET A 1 11.12 10.21 12.60
C MET A 1 10.95 8.92 11.84
N THR A 2 9.74 8.38 11.76
CA THR A 2 9.51 7.17 10.95
C THR A 2 9.27 7.66 9.53
N ASP A 3 10.34 7.71 8.73
CA ASP A 3 10.25 7.98 7.31
C ASP A 3 9.46 6.84 6.65
N TYR A 4 8.43 7.19 5.89
CA TYR A 4 7.64 6.24 5.11
C TYR A 4 7.92 6.48 3.64
N GLU A 5 8.21 5.41 2.92
CA GLU A 5 8.46 5.44 1.48
C GLU A 5 7.33 4.70 0.75
N THR A 6 6.77 5.35 -0.26
CA THR A 6 5.75 4.75 -1.12
C THR A 6 6.40 3.74 -2.05
N ILE A 7 6.03 2.48 -1.91
CA ILE A 7 6.58 1.38 -2.72
C ILE A 7 5.72 1.08 -3.94
N VAL A 8 4.40 1.32 -3.88
CA VAL A 8 3.50 1.05 -4.99
C VAL A 8 2.24 1.92 -4.95
N TYR A 9 1.63 2.12 -6.11
CA TYR A 9 0.31 2.76 -6.26
C TYR A 9 -0.68 1.72 -6.79
N VAL A 10 -1.85 1.67 -6.17
CA VAL A 10 -2.89 0.69 -6.47
C VAL A 10 -4.19 1.42 -6.78
N GLU A 11 -4.72 1.26 -7.98
CA GLU A 11 -5.95 1.94 -8.40
C GLU A 11 -7.19 1.44 -7.64
N ARG A 12 -7.19 0.16 -7.23
CA ARG A 12 -8.31 -0.50 -6.55
C ARG A 12 -8.10 -0.54 -5.05
N GLU A 13 -9.05 0.03 -4.32
CA GLU A 13 -9.07 0.00 -2.86
C GLU A 13 -9.05 -1.43 -2.29
N SER A 14 -9.82 -2.35 -2.88
CA SER A 14 -9.85 -3.75 -2.44
C SER A 14 -8.47 -4.41 -2.52
N VAL A 15 -7.70 -4.12 -3.59
CA VAL A 15 -6.34 -4.66 -3.77
C VAL A 15 -5.38 -3.98 -2.79
N ALA A 16 -5.53 -2.67 -2.58
CA ALA A 16 -4.72 -1.92 -1.63
C ALA A 16 -4.87 -2.45 -0.19
N ARG A 17 -6.11 -2.74 0.25
CA ARG A 17 -6.41 -3.38 1.55
C ARG A 17 -5.79 -4.77 1.65
N LEU A 18 -5.91 -5.56 0.58
CA LEU A 18 -5.30 -6.90 0.51
C LEU A 18 -3.78 -6.82 0.62
N MET A 19 -3.14 -5.85 -0.04
CA MET A 19 -1.71 -5.61 0.05
C MET A 19 -1.27 -5.20 1.45
N VAL A 20 -1.97 -4.27 2.11
CA VAL A 20 -1.66 -3.90 3.50
C VAL A 20 -1.74 -5.13 4.41
N THR A 21 -2.77 -5.95 4.24
CA THR A 21 -2.97 -7.17 5.03
C THR A 21 -1.88 -8.21 4.75
N ALA A 22 -1.54 -8.44 3.48
CA ALA A 22 -0.49 -9.36 3.07
C ALA A 22 0.89 -8.90 3.58
N LEU A 23 1.26 -7.64 3.37
CA LEU A 23 2.50 -7.06 3.87
C LEU A 23 2.60 -7.18 5.40
N ARG A 24 1.50 -6.93 6.12
CA ARG A 24 1.44 -7.13 7.58
C ARG A 24 1.63 -8.60 7.98
N ALA A 25 1.05 -9.54 7.23
CA ALA A 25 1.24 -10.98 7.46
C ALA A 25 2.69 -11.43 7.19
N HIS A 26 3.39 -10.75 6.28
CA HIS A 26 4.81 -10.96 6.02
C HIS A 26 5.74 -10.29 7.05
N GLY A 27 5.19 -9.54 8.02
CA GLY A 27 5.94 -8.88 9.08
C GLY A 27 6.32 -7.43 8.79
N PHE A 28 5.89 -6.86 7.67
CA PHE A 28 6.09 -5.45 7.34
C PHE A 28 5.09 -4.56 8.06
N SER A 29 5.42 -3.27 8.20
CA SER A 29 4.54 -2.26 8.81
C SER A 29 3.97 -1.25 7.80
N PRO A 30 3.19 -1.67 6.79
CA PRO A 30 2.60 -0.75 5.84
C PRO A 30 1.73 0.29 6.52
N ARG A 31 1.78 1.52 5.99
CA ARG A 31 0.94 2.63 6.40
C ARG A 31 -0.51 2.26 6.16
N GLU A 32 -1.32 2.39 7.20
CA GLU A 32 -2.73 2.07 7.11
C GLU A 32 -3.41 2.94 6.06
N ILE A 33 -4.10 2.28 5.14
CA ILE A 33 -5.09 2.92 4.30
C ILE A 33 -6.27 3.17 5.23
N LEU A 34 -6.41 4.40 5.72
CA LEU A 34 -7.56 4.77 6.53
C LEU A 34 -8.83 4.52 5.70
N ASP A 35 -9.57 3.48 6.10
CA ASP A 35 -10.93 3.14 5.66
C ASP A 35 -11.94 4.26 5.98
N GLY A 36 -11.52 5.24 6.77
CA GLY A 36 -12.29 6.40 7.16
C GLY A 36 -12.20 7.52 6.13
N GLY A 37 -12.66 7.28 4.90
CA GLY A 37 -13.04 8.38 4.01
C GLY A 37 -14.21 9.12 4.65
N LEU A 38 -13.95 10.24 5.31
CA LEU A 38 -14.99 11.24 5.54
C LEU A 38 -15.62 11.55 4.18
N PRO A 39 -16.97 11.55 4.06
CA PRO A 39 -17.62 11.87 2.81
C PRO A 39 -17.16 13.28 2.38
N GLY A 40 -16.35 13.35 1.32
CA GLY A 40 -15.88 14.60 0.71
C GLY A 40 -14.38 14.88 0.68
N ILE A 41 -13.52 14.08 1.34
CA ILE A 41 -12.06 14.30 1.29
C ILE A 41 -11.30 12.97 1.19
N GLY A 42 -11.02 12.55 -0.05
CA GLY A 42 -10.14 11.42 -0.34
C GLY A 42 -8.69 11.79 -0.09
N THR A 43 -8.22 11.73 1.17
CA THR A 43 -6.81 11.99 1.52
C THR A 43 -5.84 10.92 0.98
N GLY A 44 -6.34 9.84 0.37
CA GLY A 44 -5.53 8.79 -0.27
C GLY A 44 -5.69 8.67 -1.79
N LEU A 45 -6.57 9.45 -2.42
CA LEU A 45 -6.84 9.39 -3.86
C LEU A 45 -6.05 10.49 -4.56
N THR A 46 -4.73 10.34 -4.63
CA THR A 46 -4.02 10.94 -5.77
C THR A 46 -4.67 10.33 -7.00
N GLY A 47 -5.04 11.10 -8.04
CA GLY A 47 -5.81 10.62 -9.20
C GLY A 47 -5.21 9.46 -10.03
N LYS A 48 -4.20 8.77 -9.49
CA LYS A 48 -3.56 7.52 -9.94
C LYS A 48 -3.85 6.30 -9.05
N GLY A 49 -4.53 6.42 -7.91
CA GLY A 49 -4.81 5.32 -6.97
C GLY A 49 -4.28 5.54 -5.55
N LEU A 50 -4.46 4.53 -4.70
CA LEU A 50 -3.98 4.49 -3.32
C LEU A 50 -2.48 4.18 -3.25
N ALA A 51 -1.74 5.04 -2.57
CA ALA A 51 -0.32 4.84 -2.30
C ALA A 51 -0.12 3.89 -1.11
N ILE A 52 0.57 2.77 -1.34
CA ILE A 52 1.05 1.89 -0.26
C ILE A 52 2.44 2.37 0.13
N ALA A 53 2.56 2.86 1.35
CA ALA A 53 3.84 3.27 1.92
C ALA A 53 4.23 2.35 3.07
N VAL A 54 5.52 2.10 3.25
CA VAL A 54 6.10 1.31 4.35
C VAL A 54 7.25 2.12 4.97
N PRO A 55 7.73 1.80 6.18
CA PRO A 55 8.90 2.44 6.75
C PRO A 55 10.08 2.35 5.78
N ALA A 56 10.83 3.45 5.60
CA ALA A 56 11.97 3.52 4.70
C ALA A 56 13.04 2.46 5.00
N SER A 57 13.13 2.02 6.26
CA SER A 57 14.00 0.91 6.68
C SER A 57 13.63 -0.43 6.05
N GLU A 58 12.34 -0.65 5.73
CA GLU A 58 11.82 -1.89 5.16
C GLU A 58 11.45 -1.74 3.67
N ALA A 59 11.42 -0.51 3.14
CA ALA A 59 10.99 -0.22 1.78
C ALA A 59 11.75 -1.00 0.71
N ARG A 60 13.07 -1.17 0.89
CA ARG A 60 13.90 -1.94 -0.05
C ARG A 60 13.51 -3.41 -0.16
N ASP A 61 13.08 -4.02 0.93
CA ASP A 61 12.68 -5.44 0.98
C ASP A 61 11.19 -5.61 0.65
N ALA A 62 10.35 -4.68 1.09
CA ALA A 62 8.92 -4.68 0.84
C ALA A 62 8.58 -4.36 -0.62
N GLN A 63 9.37 -3.53 -1.30
CA GLN A 63 9.11 -3.11 -2.69
C GLN A 63 9.01 -4.29 -3.68
N PRO A 64 10.01 -5.19 -3.80
CA PRO A 64 9.89 -6.33 -4.71
C PRO A 64 8.76 -7.29 -4.32
N LEU A 65 8.50 -7.46 -3.01
CA LEU A 65 7.39 -8.29 -2.53
C LEU A 65 6.03 -7.68 -2.89
N ALA A 66 5.87 -6.36 -2.72
CA ALA A 66 4.68 -5.62 -3.06
C ALA A 66 4.40 -5.64 -4.56
N GLU A 67 5.43 -5.51 -5.40
CA GLU A 67 5.29 -5.64 -6.85
C GLU A 67 4.88 -7.06 -7.26
N ALA A 68 5.46 -8.09 -6.64
CA ALA A 68 5.11 -9.48 -6.91
C ALA A 68 3.66 -9.79 -6.49
N LEU A 69 3.26 -9.36 -5.28
CA LEU A 69 1.90 -9.49 -4.79
C LEU A 69 0.91 -8.74 -5.68
N LEU A 70 1.24 -7.52 -6.11
CA LEU A 70 0.39 -6.75 -7.01
C LEU A 70 0.21 -7.46 -8.34
N LYS A 71 1.28 -8.00 -8.93
CA LYS A 71 1.20 -8.77 -10.19
C LYS A 71 0.32 -10.01 -10.03
N ASP A 72 0.49 -10.75 -8.94
CA ASP A 72 -0.30 -11.95 -8.64
C ASP A 72 -1.80 -11.61 -8.45
N MET A 73 -2.09 -10.54 -7.70
CA MET A 73 -3.46 -10.08 -7.44
C MET A 73 -4.15 -9.46 -8.66
N VAL A 74 -3.40 -8.78 -9.53
CA VAL A 74 -3.92 -8.18 -10.77
C VAL A 74 -4.01 -9.23 -11.89
N GLY A 75 -3.37 -10.39 -11.74
CA GLY A 75 -3.55 -11.55 -12.60
C GLY A 75 -3.16 -11.30 -14.05
N LYS A 76 -1.95 -10.76 -14.29
CA LYS A 76 -1.42 -10.59 -15.65
C LYS A 76 -0.07 -11.28 -15.84
#